data_AF-A0AAD1H1B4-F1
#
_entry.id   AF-A0AAD1H1B4-F1
#
_cell.length_a   1.000
_cell.length_b   1.000
_cell.length_c   1.000
_cell.angle_alpha   90.00
_cell.angle_beta   90.00
_cell.angle_gamma   90.00
#
_symmetry.space_group_name_H-M   'P 1'
#
loop_
_entity.id
_entity.type
_entity.pdbx_description
1 polymer ?
#
loop_
_entity_poly.entity_id
_entity_poly.type
_entity_poly.pdbx_seq_one_letter_code
_entity_poly.pdbx_strand_id
1 'polypeptide(L)'
;MSAVAVAVFVVAYALIASDRIDKTVVALAGAAVVVTLPVINSADIFYSHRTGIDWDVIFLLLGMMVIVSVLRQTGVFEYVAIWSAKRAKGSPLRIMILLALVMAVGSALLDNVTTVLLIAPVTLLVCDRLAINAAPFLIAEVFASNIGGAATLVGDPPNIIIASRAGLTFNDFLLHMAPIVLIVMVVFVALLPRLFAGSFDVDAQRVADVMSLDEGGGHPRPRIAGEMRRGAGTGVRRIRRPSGAARGAVARGPAGCRASWS
;
A
#
# COMPACT_ATOMS: atom_id res chain seq x y z
N MET A 1 36.20 -6.70 23.61
CA MET A 1 34.72 -6.72 23.68
C MET A 1 34.08 -6.04 22.48
N SER A 2 34.60 -4.91 22.00
CA SER A 2 34.07 -4.23 20.81
C SER A 2 34.07 -5.09 19.53
N ALA A 3 35.07 -5.94 19.31
CA ALA A 3 35.10 -6.86 18.17
C ALA A 3 33.95 -7.88 18.19
N VAL A 4 33.57 -8.36 19.39
CA VAL A 4 32.42 -9.28 19.56
C VAL A 4 31.13 -8.53 19.28
N ALA A 5 30.97 -7.31 19.79
CA ALA A 5 29.81 -6.46 19.51
C ALA A 5 29.64 -6.20 18.00
N VAL A 6 30.73 -5.85 17.32
CA VAL A 6 30.74 -5.61 15.87
C VAL A 6 30.41 -6.89 15.10
N ALA A 7 30.98 -8.04 15.49
CA ALA A 7 30.67 -9.32 14.85
C ALA A 7 29.19 -9.68 14.99
N VAL A 8 28.62 -9.55 16.20
CA VAL A 8 27.19 -9.82 16.44
C VAL A 8 26.32 -8.86 15.62
N PHE A 9 26.67 -7.57 15.57
CA PHE A 9 25.95 -6.58 14.77
C PHE A 9 25.98 -6.91 13.28
N VAL A 10 27.16 -7.22 12.72
CA VAL A 10 27.32 -7.54 11.29
C VAL A 10 26.56 -8.81 10.93
N VAL A 11 26.61 -9.85 11.77
CA VAL A 11 25.86 -11.10 11.55
C VAL A 11 24.36 -10.86 11.63
N ALA A 12 23.87 -10.15 12.66
CA ALA A 12 22.46 -9.83 12.79
C ALA A 12 21.96 -8.99 11.60
N TYR A 13 22.74 -7.99 11.18
CA TYR A 13 22.42 -7.17 10.01
C TYR A 13 22.38 -7.99 8.73
N ALA A 14 23.35 -8.89 8.51
CA ALA A 14 23.36 -9.76 7.34
C ALA A 14 22.17 -10.72 7.31
N LEU A 15 21.74 -11.25 8.46
CA LEU A 15 20.56 -12.10 8.59
C LEU A 15 19.26 -11.33 8.32
N ILE A 16 19.14 -10.11 8.83
CA ILE A 16 18.01 -9.21 8.55
C ILE A 16 17.96 -8.86 7.06
N ALA A 17 19.10 -8.52 6.46
CA ALA A 17 19.21 -8.17 5.05
C ALA A 17 18.95 -9.36 4.12
N SER A 18 19.23 -10.58 4.57
CA SER A 18 18.94 -11.80 3.81
C SER A 18 17.44 -12.13 3.74
N ASP A 19 16.60 -11.53 4.59
CA ASP A 19 15.14 -11.74 4.70
C ASP A 19 14.70 -13.22 4.81
N ARG A 20 15.63 -14.14 5.13
CA ARG A 20 15.37 -15.58 5.28
C ARG A 20 14.83 -15.96 6.65
N ILE A 21 15.04 -15.10 7.65
CA ILE A 21 14.65 -15.30 9.04
C ILE A 21 13.85 -14.07 9.48
N ASP A 22 12.84 -14.28 10.32
CA ASP A 22 12.07 -13.19 10.90
C ASP A 22 12.98 -12.18 11.62
N LYS A 23 12.84 -10.91 11.26
CA LYS A 23 13.66 -9.80 11.76
C LYS A 23 13.58 -9.67 13.29
N THR A 24 12.42 -9.99 13.86
CA THR A 24 12.17 -10.00 15.32
C THR A 24 13.00 -11.07 16.00
N VAL A 25 13.04 -12.28 15.42
CA VAL A 25 13.84 -13.39 15.97
C VAL A 25 15.32 -13.05 15.92
N VAL A 26 15.80 -12.49 14.81
CA VAL A 26 17.21 -12.07 14.67
C VAL A 26 17.56 -10.97 15.67
N ALA A 27 16.69 -9.96 15.84
CA ALA A 27 16.91 -8.88 16.79
C ALA A 27 16.95 -9.37 18.25
N LEU A 28 16.02 -10.23 18.65
CA LEU A 28 15.96 -10.78 20.01
C LEU A 28 17.13 -11.74 20.30
N ALA A 29 17.51 -12.57 19.32
CA ALA A 29 18.67 -13.46 19.46
C ALA A 29 19.97 -12.64 19.57
N GLY A 30 20.15 -11.61 18.74
CA GLY A 30 21.29 -10.71 18.82
C GLY A 30 21.36 -10.00 20.18
N ALA A 31 20.22 -9.53 20.69
CA ALA A 31 20.14 -8.94 22.03
C ALA A 31 20.54 -9.94 23.13
N ALA A 32 20.02 -11.18 23.08
CA ALA A 32 20.37 -12.23 24.05
C ALA A 32 21.87 -12.55 24.06
N VAL A 33 22.50 -12.59 22.88
CA VAL A 33 23.95 -12.79 22.75
C VAL A 33 24.73 -11.63 23.37
N VAL A 34 24.34 -10.38 23.10
CA VAL A 34 25.00 -9.19 23.66
C VAL A 34 24.87 -9.13 25.19
N VAL A 35 23.70 -9.51 25.74
CA VAL A 35 23.43 -9.56 27.19
C VAL A 35 24.26 -10.65 27.88
N THR A 36 24.39 -11.82 27.26
CA THR A 36 25.07 -12.98 27.87
C THR A 36 26.60 -12.90 27.82
N LEU A 37 27.17 -12.13 26.87
CA LEU A 37 28.62 -11.96 26.68
C LEU A 37 29.23 -10.75 27.43
N PRO A 38 28.66 -10.38 28.59
CA PRO A 38 28.69 -9.05 29.22
C PRO A 38 29.32 -7.91 28.40
N VAL A 39 28.87 -7.73 27.16
CA VAL A 39 29.38 -6.67 26.28
C VAL A 39 28.91 -5.30 26.77
N ILE A 40 27.77 -5.29 27.46
CA ILE A 40 27.14 -4.14 28.10
C ILE A 40 26.87 -4.54 29.57
N ASN A 41 27.09 -3.64 30.52
CA ASN A 41 26.71 -3.89 31.91
C ASN A 41 25.20 -4.08 32.00
N SER A 42 24.75 -5.10 32.73
CA SER A 42 23.34 -5.47 32.86
C SER A 42 22.45 -4.35 33.42
N ALA A 43 23.02 -3.42 34.20
CA ALA A 43 22.33 -2.22 34.68
C ALA A 43 22.11 -1.15 33.58
N ASP A 44 22.97 -1.08 32.57
CA ASP A 44 22.90 -0.07 31.51
C ASP A 44 21.91 -0.45 30.39
N ILE A 45 21.53 -1.73 30.29
CA ILE A 45 20.66 -2.26 29.21
C ILE A 45 19.27 -1.62 29.21
N PHE A 46 18.70 -1.38 30.39
CA PHE A 46 17.34 -0.84 30.52
C PHE A 46 17.28 0.63 30.91
N TYR A 47 18.35 1.16 31.51
CA TYR A 47 18.35 2.51 32.11
C TYR A 47 19.27 3.51 31.38
N SER A 48 20.19 3.05 30.52
CA SER A 48 21.07 3.94 29.76
C SER A 48 20.43 4.37 28.44
N HIS A 49 20.22 5.68 28.28
CA HIS A 49 19.71 6.27 27.03
C HIS A 49 20.72 6.15 25.86
N ARG A 50 22.01 5.90 26.15
CA ARG A 50 23.06 5.80 25.11
C ARG A 50 23.32 4.37 24.61
N THR A 51 23.12 3.37 25.47
CA THR A 51 23.50 1.98 25.19
C THR A 51 22.35 0.99 25.34
N GLY A 52 21.27 1.39 26.01
CA GLY A 52 20.09 0.59 26.26
C GLY A 52 18.91 0.94 25.38
N ILE A 53 17.73 0.50 25.79
CA ILE A 53 16.46 0.73 25.10
C ILE A 53 16.02 2.19 25.29
N ASP A 54 15.72 2.87 24.18
CA ASP A 54 15.13 4.20 24.20
C ASP A 54 13.60 4.09 24.36
N TRP A 55 13.13 4.34 25.58
CA TRP A 55 11.71 4.26 25.91
C TRP A 55 10.88 5.35 25.23
N ASP A 56 11.43 6.53 25.03
CA ASP A 56 10.73 7.63 24.36
C ASP A 56 10.39 7.22 22.91
N VAL A 57 11.33 6.56 22.22
CA VAL A 57 11.11 6.01 20.88
C VAL A 57 10.04 4.91 20.89
N ILE A 58 10.09 3.96 21.83
CA ILE A 58 9.12 2.86 21.90
C ILE A 58 7.70 3.39 22.15
N PHE A 59 7.53 4.29 23.13
CA PHE A 59 6.21 4.84 23.45
C PHE A 59 5.69 5.76 22.35
N LEU A 60 6.57 6.53 21.71
CA LEU A 60 6.22 7.35 20.55
C LEU A 60 5.73 6.46 19.39
N LEU A 61 6.49 5.43 19.02
CA LEU A 61 6.12 4.45 17.99
C LEU A 61 4.78 3.77 18.31
N LEU A 62 4.60 3.31 19.55
CA LEU A 62 3.38 2.64 19.97
C LEU A 62 2.16 3.58 19.84
N GLY A 63 2.25 4.79 20.38
CA GLY A 63 1.17 5.77 20.34
C GLY A 63 0.78 6.13 18.90
N MET A 64 1.78 6.34 18.03
CA MET A 64 1.54 6.66 16.63
C MET A 64 0.92 5.48 15.88
N MET A 65 1.38 4.25 16.10
CA MET A 65 0.80 3.06 15.46
C MET A 65 -0.65 2.81 15.87
N VAL A 66 -1.02 3.10 17.12
CA VAL A 66 -2.43 3.04 17.56
C VAL A 66 -3.28 4.07 16.81
N ILE A 67 -2.82 5.31 16.70
CA ILE A 67 -3.53 6.37 15.96
C ILE A 67 -3.68 5.99 14.48
N VAL A 68 -2.62 5.49 13.85
CA VAL A 68 -2.61 5.00 12.46
C VAL A 68 -3.65 3.90 12.26
N SER A 69 -3.68 2.92 13.16
CA SER A 69 -4.62 1.79 13.09
C SER A 69 -6.08 2.23 13.17
N VAL A 70 -6.39 3.23 14.01
CA VAL A 70 -7.75 3.80 14.10
C VAL A 70 -8.07 4.59 12.84
N LEU A 71 -7.17 5.46 12.38
CA LEU A 71 -7.41 6.30 11.20
C LEU A 71 -7.65 5.44 9.95
N ARG A 72 -6.91 4.33 9.82
CA ARG A 72 -7.10 3.35 8.75
C ARG A 72 -8.52 2.78 8.68
N GLN A 73 -9.19 2.58 9.81
CA GLN A 73 -10.55 2.01 9.85
C GLN A 73 -11.64 3.01 9.42
N THR A 74 -11.33 4.31 9.41
CA THR A 74 -12.31 5.35 9.07
C THR A 74 -12.62 5.45 7.58
N GLY A 75 -11.79 4.85 6.71
CA GLY A 75 -11.94 4.97 5.25
C GLY A 75 -11.61 6.36 4.68
N VAL A 76 -11.02 7.26 5.48
CA VAL A 76 -10.73 8.64 5.05
C VAL A 76 -9.83 8.69 3.80
N PHE A 77 -8.88 7.76 3.68
CA PHE A 77 -7.96 7.68 2.54
C PHE A 77 -8.66 7.28 1.25
N GLU A 78 -9.60 6.33 1.33
CA GLU A 78 -10.40 5.88 0.19
C GLU A 78 -11.28 7.03 -0.31
N TYR A 79 -11.90 7.76 0.61
CA TYR A 79 -12.68 8.95 0.29
C TYR A 79 -11.84 10.02 -0.39
N VAL A 80 -10.68 10.39 0.17
CA VAL A 80 -9.81 11.44 -0.38
C VAL A 80 -9.23 11.05 -1.74
N ALA A 81 -8.89 9.77 -1.95
CA ALA A 81 -8.41 9.27 -3.24
C ALA A 81 -9.50 9.31 -4.32
N ILE A 82 -10.73 8.87 -4.01
CA ILE A 82 -11.87 8.96 -4.94
C ILE A 82 -12.21 10.43 -5.24
N TRP A 83 -12.25 11.28 -4.22
CA TRP A 83 -12.48 12.72 -4.37
C TRP A 83 -11.44 13.36 -5.31
N SER A 84 -10.17 12.98 -5.16
CA SER A 84 -9.07 13.43 -6.00
C SER A 84 -9.23 12.99 -7.46
N ALA A 85 -9.61 11.74 -7.69
CA ALA A 85 -9.87 11.21 -9.02
C ALA A 85 -11.00 11.96 -9.74
N LYS A 86 -12.10 12.27 -9.04
CA LYS A 86 -13.20 13.10 -9.58
C LYS A 86 -12.75 14.53 -9.88
N ARG A 87 -11.98 15.13 -8.98
CA ARG A 87 -11.44 16.50 -9.13
C ARG A 87 -10.54 16.64 -10.36
N ALA A 88 -9.85 15.56 -10.74
CA ALA A 88 -8.97 15.53 -11.89
C ALA A 88 -9.67 15.62 -13.26
N LYS A 89 -11.02 15.50 -13.30
CA LYS A 89 -11.86 15.59 -14.50
C LYS A 89 -11.35 14.70 -15.65
N GLY A 90 -10.85 13.51 -15.31
CA GLY A 90 -10.40 12.48 -16.25
C GLY A 90 -9.08 12.71 -16.97
N SER A 91 -8.33 13.77 -16.66
CA SER A 91 -6.96 13.88 -17.19
C SER A 91 -6.00 12.99 -16.38
N PRO A 92 -5.31 12.00 -16.99
CA PRO A 92 -4.48 11.03 -16.26
C PRO A 92 -3.34 11.68 -15.50
N LEU A 93 -2.74 12.71 -16.09
CA LEU A 93 -1.66 13.46 -15.44
C LEU A 93 -2.14 14.15 -14.16
N ARG A 94 -3.34 14.75 -14.15
CA ARG A 94 -3.86 15.39 -12.92
C ARG A 94 -4.25 14.35 -11.88
N ILE A 95 -4.77 13.19 -12.29
CA ILE A 95 -5.06 12.09 -11.36
C ILE A 95 -3.76 11.65 -10.69
N MET A 96 -2.71 11.43 -11.46
CA MET A 96 -1.41 11.00 -10.94
C MET A 96 -0.83 12.01 -9.96
N ILE A 97 -0.87 13.31 -10.30
CA ILE A 97 -0.39 14.37 -9.41
C ILE A 97 -1.22 14.43 -8.13
N LEU A 98 -2.55 14.39 -8.22
CA LEU A 98 -3.40 14.48 -7.03
C LEU A 98 -3.25 13.25 -6.13
N LEU A 99 -3.20 12.04 -6.69
CA LEU A 99 -2.96 10.81 -5.93
C LEU A 99 -1.57 10.82 -5.29
N ALA A 100 -0.54 11.27 -5.99
CA ALA A 100 0.80 11.44 -5.44
C ALA A 100 0.81 12.46 -4.28
N LEU A 101 0.08 13.58 -4.39
CA LEU A 101 -0.02 14.56 -3.31
C LEU A 101 -0.78 14.01 -2.10
N VAL A 102 -1.89 13.30 -2.33
CA VAL A 102 -2.64 12.61 -1.27
C VAL A 102 -1.77 11.57 -0.58
N MET A 103 -1.01 10.79 -1.36
CA MET A 103 -0.04 9.84 -0.85
C MET A 103 1.01 10.54 0.01
N ALA A 104 1.63 11.61 -0.48
CA ALA A 104 2.67 12.33 0.25
C ALA A 104 2.17 12.89 1.58
N VAL A 105 1.00 13.53 1.58
CA VAL A 105 0.39 14.08 2.80
C VAL A 105 -0.02 12.95 3.74
N GLY A 106 -0.62 11.89 3.21
CA GLY A 106 -0.98 10.70 4.00
C GLY A 106 0.24 10.08 4.66
N SER A 107 1.34 9.94 3.91
CA SER A 107 2.62 9.37 4.36
C SER A 107 3.39 10.27 5.32
N ALA A 108 3.15 11.59 5.30
CA ALA A 108 3.66 12.47 6.33
C ALA A 108 2.97 12.24 7.68
N LEU A 109 1.71 11.80 7.68
CA LEU A 109 0.91 11.59 8.89
C LEU A 109 0.93 10.14 9.38
N LEU A 110 1.16 9.19 8.48
CA LEU A 110 1.14 7.75 8.71
C LEU A 110 2.44 7.11 8.20
N ASP A 111 2.68 5.85 8.56
CA ASP A 111 3.82 5.13 7.99
C ASP A 111 3.67 4.86 6.49
N ASN A 112 4.80 4.91 5.78
CA ASN A 112 4.87 4.77 4.33
C ASN A 112 4.23 3.47 3.81
N VAL A 113 4.45 2.35 4.51
CA VAL A 113 3.94 1.04 4.07
C VAL A 113 2.41 1.00 4.19
N THR A 114 1.86 1.48 5.31
CA THR A 114 0.41 1.51 5.51
C THR A 114 -0.29 2.39 4.47
N THR A 115 0.27 3.54 4.14
CA THR A 115 -0.36 4.46 3.17
C THR A 115 -0.39 3.90 1.77
N VAL A 116 0.72 3.29 1.31
CA VAL A 116 0.77 2.58 0.03
C VAL A 116 -0.25 1.45 0.00
N LEU A 117 -0.34 0.63 1.05
CA LEU A 117 -1.31 -0.48 1.11
C LEU A 117 -2.78 -0.02 1.08
N LEU A 118 -3.06 1.20 1.54
CA LEU A 118 -4.41 1.77 1.54
C LEU A 118 -4.79 2.43 0.23
N ILE A 119 -3.87 3.19 -0.37
CA ILE A 119 -4.15 3.96 -1.59
C ILE A 119 -4.00 3.08 -2.83
N ALA A 120 -3.04 2.14 -2.87
CA ALA A 120 -2.83 1.25 -4.01
C ALA A 120 -4.11 0.54 -4.52
N PRO A 121 -4.97 -0.10 -3.69
CA PRO A 121 -6.20 -0.71 -4.19
C PRO A 121 -7.17 0.31 -4.80
N VAL A 122 -7.20 1.54 -4.27
CA VAL A 122 -8.03 2.63 -4.82
C VAL A 122 -7.46 3.12 -6.15
N THR A 123 -6.15 3.25 -6.25
CA THR A 123 -5.45 3.62 -7.48
C THR A 123 -5.65 2.60 -8.57
N LEU A 124 -5.56 1.30 -8.24
CA LEU A 124 -5.90 0.21 -9.15
C LEU A 124 -7.35 0.33 -9.66
N LEU A 125 -8.30 0.54 -8.76
CA LEU A 125 -9.71 0.73 -9.14
C LEU A 125 -9.91 1.94 -10.06
N VAL A 126 -9.28 3.08 -9.77
CA VAL A 126 -9.36 4.28 -10.60
C VAL A 126 -8.76 4.02 -11.99
N CYS A 127 -7.58 3.40 -12.04
CA CYS A 127 -6.90 3.08 -13.29
C CYS A 127 -7.69 2.09 -14.15
N ASP A 128 -8.28 1.06 -13.54
CA ASP A 128 -9.15 0.10 -14.22
C ASP A 128 -10.36 0.77 -14.85
N ARG A 129 -10.99 1.74 -14.15
CA ARG A 129 -12.14 2.50 -14.69
C ARG A 129 -11.76 3.43 -15.84
N LEU A 130 -10.54 3.96 -15.83
CA LEU A 130 -10.01 4.77 -16.93
C LEU A 130 -9.42 3.92 -18.05
N ALA A 131 -9.29 2.61 -17.85
CA ALA A 131 -8.58 1.67 -18.71
C ALA A 131 -7.14 2.14 -19.03
N ILE A 132 -6.42 2.60 -18.00
CA ILE A 132 -5.01 3.01 -18.06
C ILE A 132 -4.13 2.05 -17.29
N ASN A 133 -2.85 1.99 -17.66
CA ASN A 133 -1.87 1.20 -16.92
C ASN A 133 -1.66 1.81 -15.53
N ALA A 134 -1.89 1.02 -14.47
CA ALA A 134 -1.72 1.46 -13.08
C ALA A 134 -0.26 1.49 -12.62
N ALA A 135 0.66 0.78 -13.29
CA ALA A 135 2.05 0.67 -12.84
C ALA A 135 2.76 2.04 -12.67
N PRO A 136 2.65 2.99 -13.63
CA PRO A 136 3.20 4.34 -13.47
C PRO A 136 2.65 5.09 -12.25
N PHE A 137 1.35 4.93 -11.96
CA PHE A 137 0.69 5.58 -10.84
C PHE A 137 1.19 5.03 -9.51
N LEU A 138 1.24 3.70 -9.38
CA LEU A 138 1.75 3.04 -8.18
C LEU A 138 3.23 3.37 -7.92
N ILE A 139 4.05 3.45 -8.98
CA ILE A 139 5.46 3.86 -8.84
C ILE A 139 5.53 5.32 -8.37
N ALA A 140 4.74 6.21 -8.97
CA ALA A 140 4.70 7.63 -8.58
C ALA A 140 4.25 7.80 -7.11
N GLU A 141 3.27 7.01 -6.69
CA GLU A 141 2.78 6.90 -5.32
C GLU A 141 3.87 6.44 -4.36
N VAL A 142 4.58 5.35 -4.66
CA VAL A 142 5.68 4.87 -3.82
C VAL A 142 6.78 5.93 -3.65
N PHE A 143 7.15 6.65 -4.71
CA PHE A 143 8.08 7.77 -4.60
C PHE A 143 7.51 8.90 -3.74
N ALA A 144 6.26 9.29 -3.99
CA ALA A 144 5.60 10.36 -3.23
C ALA A 144 5.44 10.02 -1.74
N SER A 145 5.17 8.76 -1.41
CA SER A 145 5.09 8.25 -0.03
C SER A 145 6.43 8.41 0.68
N ASN A 146 7.53 7.96 0.07
CA ASN A 146 8.85 8.11 0.67
C ASN A 146 9.27 9.58 0.84
N ILE A 147 8.97 10.44 -0.15
CA ILE A 147 9.26 11.86 -0.07
C ILE A 147 8.42 12.52 1.04
N GLY A 148 7.12 12.21 1.09
CA GLY A 148 6.20 12.75 2.09
C GLY A 148 6.51 12.30 3.52
N GLY A 149 6.79 11.00 3.72
CA GLY A 149 7.14 10.44 5.02
C GLY A 149 8.47 10.95 5.57
N ALA A 150 9.39 11.38 4.72
CA ALA A 150 10.62 12.05 5.15
C ALA A 150 10.36 13.41 5.84
N ALA A 151 9.17 14.00 5.70
CA ALA A 151 8.85 15.30 6.31
C ALA A 151 8.68 15.23 7.82
N THR A 152 8.29 14.06 8.36
CA THR A 152 7.89 13.93 9.77
C THR A 152 8.67 12.83 10.47
N LEU A 153 8.70 12.89 11.80
CA LEU A 153 9.18 11.77 12.60
C LEU A 153 8.32 10.52 12.41
N VAL A 154 7.03 10.68 12.13
CA VAL A 154 6.07 9.57 12.09
C VAL A 154 6.26 8.69 10.86
N GLY A 155 6.61 9.30 9.72
CA GLY A 155 6.56 8.63 8.42
C GLY A 155 7.43 7.38 8.28
N ASP A 156 8.51 7.27 9.06
CA ASP A 156 9.47 6.17 8.96
C ASP A 156 10.22 5.91 10.30
N PRO A 157 10.35 4.65 10.79
CA PRO A 157 11.16 4.31 11.96
C PRO A 157 12.59 4.91 12.03
N PRO A 158 13.43 4.93 10.97
CA PRO A 158 14.73 5.60 10.98
C PRO A 158 14.65 7.10 11.29
N ASN A 159 13.58 7.82 10.90
CA ASN A 159 13.46 9.25 11.24
C ASN A 159 13.38 9.44 12.76
N ILE A 160 12.61 8.57 13.43
CA ILE A 160 12.49 8.57 14.90
C ILE A 160 13.84 8.23 15.55
N ILE A 161 14.52 7.20 15.04
CA ILE A 161 15.83 6.79 15.58
C ILE A 161 16.85 7.93 15.44
N ILE A 162 16.88 8.62 14.30
CA ILE A 162 17.75 9.79 14.09
C ILE A 162 17.38 10.91 15.08
N ALA A 163 16.10 11.19 15.24
CA ALA A 163 15.64 12.27 16.10
C ALA A 163 15.90 12.01 17.58
N SER A 164 15.69 10.79 18.08
CA SER A 164 15.98 10.48 19.48
C SER A 164 17.48 10.56 19.76
N ARG A 165 18.33 10.11 18.81
CA ARG A 165 19.79 10.22 18.92
C ARG A 165 20.30 11.66 18.84
N ALA A 166 19.62 12.50 18.08
CA ALA A 166 19.92 13.92 17.95
C ALA A 166 19.24 14.79 19.03
N GLY A 167 18.32 14.22 19.83
CA GLY A 167 17.51 14.96 20.82
C GLY A 167 16.53 15.95 20.19
N LEU A 168 16.04 15.67 18.97
CA LEU A 168 15.13 16.56 18.25
C LEU A 168 13.67 16.30 18.64
N THR A 169 12.91 17.36 18.86
CA THR A 169 11.46 17.25 19.02
C THR A 169 10.77 17.06 17.67
N PHE A 170 9.50 16.65 17.69
CA PHE A 170 8.68 16.54 16.49
C PHE A 170 8.63 17.85 15.69
N ASN A 171 8.44 18.98 16.38
CA ASN A 171 8.37 20.28 15.72
C ASN A 171 9.71 20.69 15.13
N ASP A 172 10.82 20.40 15.83
CA ASP A 172 12.15 20.71 15.32
C ASP A 172 12.41 19.93 14.03
N PHE A 173 12.14 18.62 14.02
CA PHE A 173 12.33 17.79 12.83
C PHE A 173 11.46 18.26 11.67
N LEU A 174 10.18 18.54 11.93
CA LEU A 174 9.23 19.01 10.92
C LEU A 174 9.67 20.35 10.31
N LEU A 175 10.08 21.31 11.12
CA LEU A 175 10.49 22.64 10.63
C LEU A 175 11.76 22.59 9.77
N HIS A 176 12.66 21.65 10.03
CA HIS A 176 13.88 21.49 9.24
C HIS A 176 13.65 20.67 7.97
N MET A 177 12.84 19.60 8.04
CA MET A 177 12.64 18.68 6.92
C MET A 177 11.52 19.11 5.97
N ALA A 178 10.43 19.70 6.46
CA ALA A 178 9.28 20.07 5.62
C ALA A 178 9.64 21.02 4.46
N PRO A 179 10.50 22.05 4.61
CA PRO A 179 10.88 22.90 3.48
C PRO A 179 11.61 22.14 2.38
N ILE A 180 12.51 21.22 2.77
CA ILE A 180 13.29 20.40 1.83
C ILE A 180 12.36 19.43 1.11
N VAL A 181 11.47 18.75 1.86
CA VAL A 181 10.48 17.83 1.29
C VAL A 181 9.55 18.54 0.33
N LEU A 182 9.12 19.76 0.65
CA LEU A 182 8.27 20.54 -0.26
C LEU A 182 8.99 20.84 -1.58
N ILE A 183 10.27 21.23 -1.53
CA ILE A 183 11.07 21.47 -2.74
C ILE A 183 11.20 20.16 -3.55
N VAL A 184 11.54 19.05 -2.89
CA VAL A 184 11.68 17.74 -3.55
C VAL A 184 10.35 17.29 -4.16
N MET A 185 9.23 17.50 -3.48
CA MET A 185 7.90 17.19 -3.97
C MET A 185 7.55 18.03 -5.21
N VAL A 186 7.85 19.33 -5.20
CA VAL A 186 7.62 20.20 -6.37
C VAL A 186 8.47 19.74 -7.56
N VAL A 187 9.74 19.43 -7.33
CA VAL A 187 10.64 18.90 -8.38
C VAL A 187 10.13 17.56 -8.90
N PHE A 188 9.70 16.66 -8.00
CA PHE A 188 9.15 15.36 -8.36
C PHE A 188 7.90 15.50 -9.24
N VAL A 189 6.94 16.33 -8.82
CA VAL A 189 5.72 16.65 -9.59
C VAL A 189 6.04 17.25 -10.96
N ALA A 190 7.06 18.11 -11.04
CA ALA A 190 7.51 18.69 -12.31
C ALA A 190 8.19 17.67 -13.23
N LEU A 191 8.79 16.62 -12.67
CA LEU A 191 9.44 15.52 -13.42
C LEU A 191 8.47 14.42 -13.84
N LEU A 192 7.33 14.26 -13.16
CA LEU A 192 6.32 13.24 -13.47
C LEU A 192 5.93 13.16 -14.97
N PRO A 193 5.66 14.27 -15.69
CA PRO A 193 5.35 14.22 -17.12
C PRO A 193 6.49 13.67 -17.98
N ARG A 194 7.75 13.88 -17.56
CA ARG A 194 8.95 13.42 -18.27
C ARG A 194 9.28 11.97 -17.94
N LEU A 195 9.16 11.58 -16.67
CA LEU A 195 9.45 10.24 -16.18
C LEU A 195 8.47 9.20 -16.74
N PHE A 196 7.20 9.57 -16.87
CA PHE A 196 6.14 8.68 -17.36
C PHE A 196 5.59 9.13 -18.72
N ALA A 197 6.43 9.72 -19.56
CA ALA A 197 6.07 10.10 -20.93
C ALA A 197 5.50 8.88 -21.69
N GLY A 198 4.23 8.96 -22.11
CA GLY A 198 3.51 7.86 -22.77
C GLY A 198 2.48 7.13 -21.90
N SER A 199 2.44 7.40 -20.59
CA SER A 199 1.43 6.82 -19.68
C SER A 199 0.11 7.62 -19.61
N PHE A 200 0.00 8.70 -20.40
CA PHE A 200 -1.07 9.70 -20.29
C PHE A 200 -2.10 9.65 -21.42
N ASP A 201 -2.00 8.70 -22.35
CA ASP A 201 -2.94 8.60 -23.47
C ASP A 201 -4.26 8.01 -22.98
N VAL A 202 -5.34 8.80 -23.01
CA VAL A 202 -6.68 8.40 -22.55
C VAL A 202 -7.78 8.83 -23.50
N ASP A 203 -8.68 7.88 -23.75
CA ASP A 203 -9.86 8.04 -24.59
C ASP A 203 -10.95 8.88 -23.89
N ALA A 204 -11.46 9.90 -24.57
CA ALA A 204 -12.30 10.95 -23.99
C ALA A 204 -13.67 10.46 -23.46
N GLN A 205 -14.18 9.32 -23.94
CA GLN A 205 -15.45 8.74 -23.48
C GLN A 205 -15.37 8.13 -22.07
N ARG A 206 -14.18 7.71 -21.60
CA ARG A 206 -14.00 6.96 -20.34
C ARG A 206 -13.82 7.86 -19.12
N VAL A 207 -13.49 9.12 -19.35
CA VAL A 207 -13.53 10.19 -18.34
C VAL A 207 -14.90 10.30 -17.68
N ALA A 208 -15.98 10.01 -18.41
CA ALA A 208 -17.35 10.03 -17.89
C ALA A 208 -17.62 8.92 -16.85
N ASP A 209 -16.95 7.77 -16.94
CA ASP A 209 -17.19 6.63 -16.03
C ASP A 209 -16.60 6.86 -14.62
N VAL A 210 -15.46 7.54 -14.52
CA VAL A 210 -14.89 7.93 -13.20
C VAL A 210 -15.75 8.98 -12.49
N MET A 211 -16.35 9.89 -13.25
CA MET A 211 -17.25 10.91 -12.71
C MET A 211 -18.54 10.29 -12.13
N SER A 212 -18.82 9.01 -12.41
CA SER A 212 -19.95 8.26 -11.87
C SER A 212 -19.67 7.50 -10.57
N LEU A 213 -18.42 7.47 -10.09
CA LEU A 213 -18.10 6.86 -8.80
C LEU A 213 -18.88 7.59 -7.69
N ASP A 214 -19.43 6.87 -6.73
CA ASP A 214 -20.16 7.46 -5.60
C ASP A 214 -19.20 7.68 -4.43
N GLU A 215 -19.31 8.83 -3.74
CA GLU A 215 -18.42 9.19 -2.61
C GLU A 215 -18.78 8.45 -1.31
N GLY A 216 -19.99 7.87 -1.25
CA GLY A 216 -20.51 7.14 -0.09
C GLY A 216 -20.31 5.64 -0.23
N GLY A 217 -19.60 5.04 0.73
CA GLY A 217 -19.43 3.59 0.84
C GLY A 217 -20.78 2.86 0.82
N GLY A 218 -20.98 2.05 -0.22
CA GLY A 218 -22.17 1.24 -0.40
C GLY A 218 -21.89 0.12 -1.38
N HIS A 219 -21.66 -1.08 -0.83
CA HIS A 219 -21.46 -2.37 -1.49
C HIS A 219 -22.13 -2.46 -2.89
N PRO A 220 -21.39 -2.59 -4.01
CA PRO A 220 -22.00 -2.66 -5.31
C PRO A 220 -22.70 -4.02 -5.49
N ARG A 221 -24.05 -4.03 -5.48
CA ARG A 221 -24.80 -5.15 -6.06
C ARG A 221 -24.57 -5.13 -7.58
N PRO A 222 -24.13 -6.24 -8.20
CA PRO A 222 -23.93 -6.26 -9.63
C PRO A 222 -25.27 -6.09 -10.34
N ARG A 223 -25.33 -5.10 -11.24
CA ARG A 223 -26.51 -4.71 -12.01
C ARG A 223 -26.73 -5.67 -13.18
N ILE A 224 -26.95 -6.96 -12.90
CA ILE A 224 -27.17 -8.01 -13.91
C ILE A 224 -28.66 -8.25 -14.23
N ALA A 225 -29.56 -7.38 -13.75
CA ALA A 225 -31.01 -7.59 -13.90
C ALA A 225 -31.66 -6.79 -15.05
N GLY A 226 -30.93 -5.87 -15.69
CA GLY A 226 -31.49 -5.00 -16.75
C GLY A 226 -31.47 -5.59 -18.16
N GLU A 227 -30.48 -6.44 -18.45
CA GLU A 227 -30.22 -6.91 -19.82
C GLU A 227 -30.96 -8.21 -20.16
N MET A 228 -31.34 -9.02 -19.16
CA MET A 228 -32.16 -10.22 -19.41
C MET A 228 -33.62 -9.93 -19.80
N ARG A 229 -34.12 -8.70 -19.60
CA ARG A 229 -35.51 -8.34 -19.98
C ARG A 229 -35.66 -7.80 -21.40
N ARG A 230 -34.57 -7.49 -22.12
CA ARG A 230 -34.64 -7.00 -23.51
C ARG A 230 -34.39 -8.07 -24.57
N GLY A 231 -33.90 -9.26 -24.18
CA GLY A 231 -33.69 -10.40 -25.09
C GLY A 231 -34.81 -11.43 -25.16
N ALA A 232 -35.83 -11.37 -24.28
CA ALA A 232 -36.89 -12.37 -24.19
C ALA A 232 -38.12 -12.07 -25.08
N GLY A 233 -37.92 -11.39 -26.22
CA GLY A 233 -39.01 -10.86 -27.05
C GLY A 233 -39.22 -11.55 -28.40
N THR A 234 -38.37 -12.47 -28.85
CA THR A 234 -38.52 -13.03 -30.20
C THR A 234 -37.88 -14.40 -30.33
N GLY A 235 -38.73 -15.42 -30.51
CA GLY A 235 -38.38 -16.62 -31.26
C GLY A 235 -37.72 -17.77 -30.50
N VAL A 236 -38.50 -18.53 -29.72
CA VAL A 236 -38.21 -19.97 -29.55
C VAL A 236 -39.51 -20.76 -29.69
N ARG A 237 -39.59 -21.50 -30.79
CA ARG A 237 -40.64 -22.45 -31.15
C ARG A 237 -40.92 -23.42 -30.00
N ARG A 238 -42.22 -23.64 -29.73
CA ARG A 238 -42.71 -24.75 -28.91
C ARG A 238 -42.18 -26.08 -29.45
N ILE A 239 -41.28 -26.72 -28.71
CA ILE A 239 -41.01 -28.15 -28.88
C ILE A 239 -42.08 -28.90 -28.06
N ARG A 240 -43.02 -29.50 -28.79
CA ARG A 240 -44.01 -30.46 -28.28
C ARG A 240 -43.26 -31.65 -27.68
N ARG A 241 -43.43 -31.93 -26.39
CA ARG A 241 -43.07 -33.23 -25.81
C ARG A 241 -44.17 -34.25 -26.18
N PRO A 242 -43.84 -35.41 -26.77
CA PRO A 242 -44.72 -36.56 -26.72
C PRO A 242 -44.57 -37.26 -25.36
N SER A 243 -45.71 -37.70 -24.87
CA SER A 243 -45.91 -38.56 -23.70
C SER A 243 -45.50 -40.00 -24.01
N GLY A 244 -44.84 -40.65 -23.04
CA GLY A 244 -44.98 -42.08 -22.79
C GLY A 244 -43.92 -43.06 -23.36
N ALA A 245 -43.37 -43.84 -22.42
CA ALA A 245 -42.99 -45.26 -22.51
C ALA A 245 -41.53 -45.70 -22.81
N ALA A 246 -41.14 -46.73 -22.04
CA ALA A 246 -40.03 -47.70 -22.16
C ALA A 246 -38.62 -47.21 -21.78
N ARG A 247 -38.05 -47.60 -20.63
CA ARG A 247 -37.44 -48.91 -20.23
C ARG A 247 -36.21 -49.31 -21.06
N GLY A 248 -35.03 -49.27 -20.40
CA GLY A 248 -34.01 -50.33 -20.46
C GLY A 248 -32.85 -50.20 -21.47
N ALA A 249 -31.68 -50.73 -21.05
CA ALA A 249 -30.46 -51.05 -21.81
C ALA A 249 -29.48 -49.88 -22.11
N VAL A 250 -28.28 -49.78 -21.50
CA VAL A 250 -27.04 -50.59 -21.58
C VAL A 250 -26.00 -49.98 -22.56
N ALA A 251 -24.85 -49.59 -21.96
CA ALA A 251 -23.45 -49.60 -22.44
C ALA A 251 -23.03 -48.91 -23.76
N ARG A 252 -22.02 -48.02 -23.65
CA ARG A 252 -20.60 -48.17 -24.10
C ARG A 252 -19.96 -46.77 -24.29
N GLY A 253 -18.72 -46.59 -23.81
CA GLY A 253 -17.86 -45.43 -24.13
C GLY A 253 -17.31 -45.47 -25.57
N PRO A 254 -16.17 -44.81 -25.92
CA PRO A 254 -15.21 -44.08 -25.07
C PRO A 254 -14.65 -42.75 -25.66
N ALA A 255 -13.69 -42.15 -24.92
CA ALA A 255 -12.46 -41.48 -25.39
C ALA A 255 -12.37 -39.94 -25.52
N GLY A 256 -11.32 -39.41 -24.87
CA GLY A 256 -10.61 -38.14 -25.17
C GLY A 256 -11.08 -36.93 -24.36
N CYS A 257 -10.26 -36.11 -23.71
CA CYS A 257 -8.81 -36.04 -23.59
C CYS A 257 -8.47 -35.19 -22.34
N ARG A 258 -7.23 -35.36 -21.86
CA ARG A 258 -6.73 -34.98 -20.52
C ARG A 258 -6.60 -33.47 -20.34
N ALA A 259 -6.88 -33.03 -19.11
CA ALA A 259 -6.34 -31.82 -18.50
C ALA A 259 -5.24 -32.23 -17.51
N SER A 260 -4.07 -31.59 -17.57
CA SER A 260 -3.27 -31.26 -16.37
C SER A 260 -2.12 -30.34 -16.78
N TRP A 261 -2.03 -29.24 -16.05
CA TRP A 261 -1.20 -28.08 -16.27
C TRP A 261 0.24 -28.27 -15.80
N SER A 262 1.16 -27.60 -16.48
CA SER A 262 2.50 -27.23 -16.01
C SER A 262 2.71 -25.76 -16.34
#